data_AF-A0A2E5HNQ6-F1
#
_entry.id   AF-A0A2E5HNQ6-F1
#
_cell.length_a   1.000
_cell.length_b   1.000
_cell.length_c   1.000
_cell.angle_alpha   90.00
_cell.angle_beta   90.00
_cell.angle_gamma   90.00
#
_symmetry.space_group_name_H-M   'P 1'
#
loop_
_entity.id
_entity.type
_entity.pdbx_description
1 polymer ?
#
loop_
_entity_poly.entity_id
_entity_poly.type
_entity_poly.pdbx_seq_one_letter_code
_entity_poly.pdbx_strand_id
1 'polypeptide(L)'
;MPLGPSLEPLQAPSAPLAPIELTDARQRTPDDNDDITPTDHHNATPSRVVVRKARYVLMGVDCFGAQDGEACQRLTARSSLDVGDSLPLGWRGEGLVERLRRSGNYAYVGISPVFYTDGTAYVTIDVVEQDDHTRLKLLDPPNQTLSFSTNLLELYGEYSNITVDLMQRGVAPKTTPEEGFWQSDHDQLAPYIALFREQVPLHRQELIAIATQEKDPTWRRAASGLLGFDTDDALASRVLAAALLDPNHQVRSEAAHALVPKLRKARDTGEALIDTGSVLRMLQLPSTADRASAISVINELVHIPSLRKPILDEAFPVLEQMLQASRPKASQSAIQVLESATGLSYGRDSLRWKKAIERL
;
A
#
# COMPACT_ATOMS: atom_id res chain seq x y z
N MET A 1 -18.07 2.05 -53.42
CA MET A 1 -17.61 2.48 -52.09
C MET A 1 -16.09 2.43 -52.10
N PRO A 2 -15.37 3.54 -51.83
CA PRO A 2 -13.92 3.55 -51.91
C PRO A 2 -13.31 2.95 -50.64
N LEU A 3 -12.28 2.13 -50.82
CA LEU A 3 -11.46 1.55 -49.75
C LEU A 3 -10.62 2.67 -49.11
N GLY A 4 -10.73 2.83 -47.79
CA GLY A 4 -9.93 3.77 -47.01
C GLY A 4 -8.46 3.36 -46.92
N PRO A 5 -7.55 4.31 -46.60
CA PRO A 5 -6.12 4.06 -46.62
C PRO A 5 -5.68 3.15 -45.47
N SER A 6 -4.78 2.20 -45.77
CA SER A 6 -4.05 1.41 -44.77
C SER A 6 -3.20 2.33 -43.90
N LEU A 7 -3.36 2.22 -42.59
CA LEU A 7 -2.51 2.85 -41.60
C LEU A 7 -1.25 2.00 -41.44
N GLU A 8 -0.09 2.53 -41.81
CA GLU A 8 1.21 1.95 -41.48
C GLU A 8 1.47 2.03 -39.96
N PRO A 9 2.04 0.99 -39.34
CA PRO A 9 2.41 1.02 -37.93
C PRO A 9 3.59 1.98 -37.68
N LEU A 10 3.40 2.92 -36.76
CA LEU A 10 4.45 3.80 -36.23
C LEU A 10 5.59 2.98 -35.63
N GLN A 11 6.75 2.99 -36.28
CA GLN A 11 7.98 2.44 -35.73
C GLN A 11 8.40 3.26 -34.49
N ALA A 12 8.50 2.59 -33.33
CA ALA A 12 9.02 3.18 -32.12
C ALA A 12 10.52 3.50 -32.26
N PRO A 13 11.02 4.63 -31.74
CA PRO A 13 12.43 4.99 -31.85
C PRO A 13 13.33 4.04 -31.02
N SER A 14 14.33 3.46 -31.69
CA SER A 14 15.25 2.45 -31.16
C SER A 14 16.55 3.02 -30.55
N ALA A 15 16.61 4.30 -30.22
CA ALA A 15 17.82 4.91 -29.68
C ALA A 15 17.97 4.64 -28.17
N PRO A 16 19.16 4.23 -27.68
CA PRO A 16 19.44 4.18 -26.24
C PRO A 16 19.36 5.59 -25.65
N LEU A 17 18.59 5.75 -24.57
CA LEU A 17 18.45 7.01 -23.85
C LEU A 17 19.72 7.32 -23.05
N ALA A 18 20.01 8.60 -22.84
CA ALA A 18 21.17 9.06 -22.08
C ALA A 18 21.15 8.52 -20.62
N PRO A 19 22.33 8.23 -20.03
CA PRO A 19 22.43 7.76 -18.65
C PRO A 19 21.84 8.78 -17.65
N ILE A 20 21.22 8.27 -16.59
CA ILE A 20 20.63 9.09 -15.51
C ILE A 20 21.77 9.52 -14.59
N GLU A 21 22.07 10.81 -14.55
CA GLU A 21 22.79 11.35 -13.39
C GLU A 21 21.81 11.38 -12.19
N LEU A 22 22.09 10.57 -11.18
CA LEU A 22 21.42 10.63 -9.87
C LEU A 22 21.86 11.93 -9.17
N THR A 23 21.29 13.06 -9.61
CA THR A 23 21.63 14.37 -9.05
C THR A 23 21.05 14.51 -7.63
N ASP A 24 21.87 15.02 -6.71
CA ASP A 24 21.45 15.38 -5.37
C ASP A 24 20.23 16.32 -5.42
N ALA A 25 19.13 15.92 -4.77
CA ALA A 25 17.93 16.74 -4.63
C ALA A 25 18.30 18.12 -4.05
N ARG A 26 18.25 19.16 -4.90
CA ARG A 26 18.55 20.54 -4.53
C ARG A 26 17.52 21.07 -3.52
N GLN A 27 18.04 21.71 -2.48
CA GLN A 27 17.28 22.42 -1.46
C GLN A 27 16.43 23.52 -2.11
N ARG A 28 15.12 23.55 -1.83
CA ARG A 28 14.29 24.73 -2.06
C ARG A 28 14.64 25.76 -0.99
N THR A 29 15.04 26.95 -1.40
CA THR A 29 15.19 28.12 -0.51
C THR A 29 13.82 28.79 -0.32
N PRO A 30 13.45 29.20 0.91
CA PRO A 30 12.39 30.17 1.12
C PRO A 30 12.93 31.59 0.85
N ASP A 31 12.19 32.37 0.08
CA ASP A 31 12.38 33.81 -0.11
C ASP A 31 12.08 34.59 1.18
N ASP A 32 12.78 35.71 1.30
CA ASP A 32 12.91 36.64 2.42
C ASP A 32 11.64 37.46 2.73
N ASN A 33 11.46 37.77 4.02
CA ASN A 33 10.87 39.04 4.47
C ASN A 33 11.48 39.46 5.84
N ASP A 34 11.95 40.70 5.85
CA ASP A 34 12.09 41.68 6.94
C ASP A 34 13.16 41.53 8.06
N ASP A 35 14.32 42.10 7.75
CA ASP A 35 14.98 43.26 8.40
C ASP A 35 14.63 43.63 9.88
N ILE A 36 15.49 43.22 10.84
CA ILE A 36 15.84 43.96 12.07
C ILE A 36 17.28 43.60 12.51
N THR A 37 18.13 44.61 12.77
CA THR A 37 19.42 44.52 13.50
C THR A 37 19.45 45.56 14.63
N PRO A 38 20.45 45.62 15.55
CA PRO A 38 21.37 44.61 16.07
C PRO A 38 21.50 44.62 17.61
N THR A 39 21.87 43.49 18.24
CA THR A 39 22.64 43.51 19.50
C THR A 39 23.69 42.41 19.52
N ASP A 40 24.90 42.82 19.87
CA ASP A 40 26.13 42.03 19.97
C ASP A 40 25.98 40.79 20.85
N HIS A 41 26.04 39.62 20.21
CA HIS A 41 26.41 38.37 20.85
C HIS A 41 27.44 37.65 19.97
N HIS A 42 28.52 37.20 20.60
CA HIS A 42 29.61 36.47 19.97
C HIS A 42 29.10 35.31 19.11
N ASN A 43 29.21 35.48 17.78
CA ASN A 43 28.91 34.46 16.79
C ASN A 43 29.95 33.33 16.85
N ALA A 44 29.67 32.30 17.66
CA ALA A 44 30.18 30.97 17.37
C ALA A 44 29.36 30.43 16.19
N THR A 45 29.92 30.49 14.98
CA THR A 45 29.31 29.92 13.78
C THR A 45 28.97 28.45 14.08
N PRO A 46 27.68 28.05 14.10
CA PRO A 46 27.32 26.67 14.38
C PRO A 46 27.97 25.80 13.31
N SER A 47 28.91 24.94 13.72
CA SER A 47 29.55 23.97 12.87
C SER A 47 28.46 23.17 12.16
N ARG A 48 28.31 23.40 10.86
CA ARG A 48 27.30 22.75 10.01
C ARG A 48 27.58 21.25 10.05
N VAL A 49 26.85 20.51 10.88
CA VAL A 49 26.94 19.05 10.93
C VAL A 49 26.53 18.54 9.56
N VAL A 50 27.51 18.09 8.78
CA VAL A 50 27.26 17.45 7.48
C VAL A 50 26.67 16.09 7.78
N VAL A 51 25.34 16.03 7.88
CA VAL A 51 24.61 14.76 7.95
C VAL A 51 24.82 14.08 6.60
N ARG A 52 25.73 13.10 6.55
CA ARG A 52 25.86 12.23 5.37
C ARG A 52 24.52 11.52 5.20
N LYS A 53 23.83 11.79 4.09
CA LYS A 53 22.56 11.11 3.77
C LYS A 53 22.83 9.61 3.73
N ALA A 54 22.03 8.84 4.47
CA ALA A 54 22.11 7.39 4.44
C ALA A 54 21.95 6.89 2.99
N ARG A 55 22.80 5.95 2.59
CA ARG A 55 22.80 5.33 1.26
C ARG A 55 22.45 3.86 1.40
N TYR A 56 21.65 3.37 0.47
CA TYR A 56 21.15 2.00 0.43
C TYR A 56 21.66 1.31 -0.83
N VAL A 57 21.92 0.01 -0.73
CA VAL A 57 22.32 -0.81 -1.88
C VAL A 57 21.09 -1.44 -2.49
N LEU A 58 20.86 -1.20 -3.78
CA LEU A 58 19.74 -1.77 -4.52
C LEU A 58 19.97 -3.28 -4.73
N MET A 59 19.12 -4.10 -4.11
CA MET A 59 19.23 -5.56 -4.14
C MET A 59 18.29 -6.23 -5.15
N GLY A 60 17.34 -5.48 -5.71
CA GLY A 60 16.39 -5.99 -6.69
C GLY A 60 15.56 -4.89 -7.34
N VAL A 61 15.30 -5.08 -8.64
CA VAL A 61 14.40 -4.25 -9.45
C VAL A 61 13.33 -5.16 -10.02
N ASP A 62 12.11 -5.01 -9.52
CA ASP A 62 10.94 -5.72 -9.99
C ASP A 62 10.10 -4.83 -10.92
N CYS A 63 9.29 -5.45 -11.75
CA CYS A 63 8.17 -4.79 -12.41
C CYS A 63 6.89 -5.55 -12.08
N PHE A 64 5.81 -4.82 -11.83
CA PHE A 64 4.54 -5.40 -11.42
C PHE A 64 3.38 -4.80 -12.20
N GLY A 65 2.41 -5.63 -12.56
CA GLY A 65 1.14 -5.21 -13.12
C GLY A 65 1.11 -5.15 -14.65
N ALA A 66 2.20 -5.47 -15.34
CA ALA A 66 2.13 -5.65 -16.78
C ALA A 66 1.33 -6.91 -17.13
N GLN A 67 0.52 -6.85 -18.18
CA GLN A 67 -0.22 -7.99 -18.72
C GLN A 67 0.69 -8.93 -19.50
N ASP A 68 1.66 -8.38 -20.23
CA ASP A 68 2.68 -9.13 -20.93
C ASP A 68 4.04 -9.05 -20.18
N GLY A 69 4.74 -10.18 -20.11
CA GLY A 69 6.04 -10.25 -19.43
C GLY A 69 7.13 -9.41 -20.10
N GLU A 70 6.97 -9.12 -21.40
CA GLU A 70 7.95 -8.33 -22.15
C GLU A 70 7.93 -6.84 -21.75
N ALA A 71 6.76 -6.29 -21.43
CA ALA A 71 6.59 -4.92 -20.99
C ALA A 71 7.38 -4.68 -19.71
N CYS A 72 7.34 -5.62 -18.78
CA CYS A 72 8.15 -5.56 -17.58
C CYS A 72 9.65 -5.63 -17.88
N GLN A 73 10.10 -6.52 -18.77
CA GLN A 73 11.51 -6.56 -19.18
C GLN A 73 11.96 -5.24 -19.83
N ARG A 74 11.14 -4.67 -20.71
CA ARG A 74 11.40 -3.38 -21.36
C ARG A 74 11.48 -2.23 -20.35
N LEU A 75 10.56 -2.17 -19.39
CA LEU A 75 10.52 -1.11 -18.37
C LEU A 75 11.73 -1.20 -17.44
N THR A 76 12.07 -2.40 -16.96
CA THR A 76 13.27 -2.62 -16.14
C THR A 76 14.53 -2.21 -16.91
N ALA A 77 14.69 -2.64 -18.17
CA ALA A 77 15.83 -2.24 -19.00
C ALA A 77 15.90 -0.71 -19.23
N ARG A 78 14.75 -0.05 -19.44
CA ARG A 78 14.68 1.42 -19.62
C ARG A 78 14.86 2.21 -18.32
N SER A 79 14.76 1.57 -17.17
CA SER A 79 14.94 2.23 -15.88
C SER A 79 16.39 2.61 -15.62
N SER A 80 17.34 1.87 -16.23
CA SER A 80 18.77 1.98 -15.97
C SER A 80 19.12 1.83 -14.48
N LEU A 81 18.30 1.07 -13.74
CA LEU A 81 18.57 0.67 -12.37
C LEU A 81 19.18 -0.72 -12.40
N ASP A 82 20.35 -0.85 -11.79
CA ASP A 82 21.07 -2.12 -11.69
C ASP A 82 21.21 -2.54 -10.23
N VAL A 83 21.16 -3.86 -10.00
CA VAL A 83 21.48 -4.40 -8.68
C VAL A 83 22.92 -4.00 -8.31
N GLY A 84 23.08 -3.43 -7.11
CA GLY A 84 24.32 -2.83 -6.64
C GLY A 84 24.31 -1.30 -6.66
N ASP A 85 23.37 -0.67 -7.36
CA ASP A 85 23.23 0.78 -7.37
C ASP A 85 23.01 1.36 -5.98
N SER A 86 23.52 2.58 -5.76
CA SER A 86 23.42 3.25 -4.47
C SER A 86 22.32 4.31 -4.46
N LEU A 87 21.23 4.04 -3.74
CA LEU A 87 20.08 4.93 -3.63
C LEU A 87 20.13 5.77 -2.35
N PRO A 88 19.84 7.08 -2.41
CA PRO A 88 19.68 7.88 -1.20
C PRO A 88 18.38 7.51 -0.47
N LEU A 89 18.37 7.63 0.86
CA LEU A 89 17.13 7.49 1.63
C LEU A 89 16.04 8.41 1.09
N GLY A 90 14.85 7.85 0.88
CA GLY A 90 13.69 8.62 0.41
C GLY A 90 13.72 8.96 -1.07
N TRP A 91 14.65 8.39 -1.86
CA TRP A 91 14.59 8.41 -3.32
C TRP A 91 13.20 7.97 -3.80
N ARG A 92 12.59 8.68 -4.75
CA ARG A 92 11.25 8.37 -5.27
C ARG A 92 11.21 8.17 -6.78
N GLY A 93 12.36 8.00 -7.42
CA GLY A 93 12.45 7.89 -8.87
C GLY A 93 12.12 9.20 -9.58
N GLU A 94 12.59 10.33 -9.03
CA GLU A 94 12.42 11.65 -9.62
C GLU A 94 12.85 11.65 -11.11
N GLY A 95 11.93 12.04 -12.00
CA GLY A 95 12.14 12.03 -13.45
C GLY A 95 12.09 10.64 -14.11
N LEU A 96 12.33 9.54 -13.38
CA LEU A 96 12.25 8.18 -13.92
C LEU A 96 10.82 7.80 -14.31
N VAL A 97 9.84 8.07 -13.44
CA VAL A 97 8.42 7.80 -13.72
C VAL A 97 7.99 8.42 -15.04
N GLU A 98 8.35 9.68 -15.26
CA GLU A 98 7.94 10.44 -16.44
C GLU A 98 8.61 9.91 -17.73
N ARG A 99 9.89 9.50 -17.65
CA ARG A 99 10.57 8.83 -18.78
C ARG A 99 9.93 7.49 -19.13
N LEU A 100 9.65 6.67 -18.13
CA LEU A 100 9.01 5.36 -18.34
C LEU A 100 7.59 5.53 -18.91
N ARG A 101 6.81 6.48 -18.39
CA ARG A 101 5.47 6.80 -18.91
C ARG A 101 5.49 7.17 -20.39
N ARG A 102 6.47 7.96 -20.84
CA ARG A 102 6.64 8.34 -22.26
C ARG A 102 7.13 7.21 -23.17
N SER A 103 7.55 6.09 -22.61
CA SER A 103 8.15 4.99 -23.36
C SER A 103 7.13 4.00 -23.95
N GLY A 104 5.85 4.12 -23.58
CA GLY A 104 4.79 3.22 -24.02
C GLY A 104 3.40 3.79 -23.74
N ASN A 105 2.37 2.99 -24.02
CA ASN A 105 0.97 3.37 -23.82
C ASN A 105 0.46 2.88 -22.46
N TYR A 106 0.68 3.68 -21.42
CA TYR A 106 0.39 3.30 -20.03
C TYR A 106 -0.64 4.24 -19.41
N ALA A 107 -1.66 3.66 -18.76
CA ALA A 107 -2.59 4.41 -17.90
C ALA A 107 -1.92 4.83 -16.58
N TYR A 108 -0.99 4.02 -16.09
CA TYR A 108 -0.25 4.30 -14.87
C TYR A 108 1.18 3.78 -14.97
N VAL A 109 2.11 4.58 -14.44
CA VAL A 109 3.47 4.18 -14.13
C VAL A 109 3.84 4.81 -12.79
N GLY A 110 4.37 4.01 -11.88
CA GLY A 110 4.84 4.42 -10.56
C GLY A 110 6.13 3.72 -10.17
N ILE A 111 6.81 4.26 -9.17
CA ILE A 111 8.02 3.68 -8.58
C ILE A 111 7.77 3.52 -7.09
N SER A 112 7.90 2.29 -6.60
CA SER A 112 7.71 1.91 -5.20
C SER A 112 9.03 1.40 -4.61
N PRO A 113 9.86 2.30 -4.03
CA PRO A 113 11.06 1.88 -3.33
C PRO A 113 10.72 1.42 -1.91
N VAL A 114 11.42 0.39 -1.44
CA VAL A 114 11.40 -0.04 -0.03
C VAL A 114 12.84 -0.08 0.48
N PHE A 115 13.05 0.55 1.63
CA PHE A 115 14.33 0.65 2.30
C PHE A 115 14.28 -0.17 3.60
N TYR A 116 15.26 -1.05 3.81
CA TYR A 116 15.37 -1.90 4.98
C TYR A 116 16.45 -1.38 5.93
N THR A 117 16.29 -1.64 7.23
CA THR A 117 17.22 -1.14 8.26
C THR A 117 18.64 -1.72 8.15
N ASP A 118 18.82 -2.79 7.38
CA ASP A 118 20.13 -3.39 7.05
C ASP A 118 20.88 -2.65 5.93
N GLY A 119 20.33 -1.55 5.42
CA GLY A 119 20.93 -0.76 4.35
C GLY A 119 20.63 -1.27 2.94
N THR A 120 19.74 -2.25 2.79
CA THR A 120 19.29 -2.72 1.47
C THR A 120 18.06 -1.98 0.98
N ALA A 121 17.91 -1.87 -0.35
CA ALA A 121 16.75 -1.30 -1.00
C ALA A 121 16.24 -2.22 -2.11
N TYR A 122 14.93 -2.16 -2.37
CA TYR A 122 14.29 -2.83 -3.50
C TYR A 122 13.40 -1.80 -4.20
N VAL A 123 13.35 -1.86 -5.52
CA VAL A 123 12.50 -0.98 -6.31
C VAL A 123 11.52 -1.83 -7.11
N THR A 124 10.24 -1.48 -7.05
CA THR A 124 9.22 -2.02 -7.96
C THR A 124 8.76 -0.93 -8.91
N ILE A 125 8.82 -1.20 -10.21
CA ILE A 125 8.20 -0.41 -11.27
C ILE A 125 6.76 -0.91 -11.42
N ASP A 126 5.82 -0.13 -10.93
CA ASP A 126 4.40 -0.49 -10.98
C ASP A 126 3.78 0.09 -12.26
N VAL A 127 3.10 -0.75 -13.05
CA VAL A 127 2.54 -0.37 -14.35
C VAL A 127 1.10 -0.84 -14.54
N VAL A 128 0.32 -0.02 -15.24
CA VAL A 128 -0.97 -0.40 -15.83
C VAL A 128 -0.99 0.09 -17.27
N GLU A 129 -1.18 -0.83 -18.21
CA GLU A 129 -1.35 -0.52 -19.64
C GLU A 129 -2.62 0.30 -19.87
N GLN A 130 -2.62 1.12 -20.92
CA GLN A 130 -3.76 1.98 -21.24
C GLN A 130 -5.06 1.19 -21.48
N ASP A 131 -4.95 0.01 -22.10
CA ASP A 131 -6.10 -0.85 -22.40
C ASP A 131 -6.68 -1.52 -21.13
N ASP A 132 -5.97 -1.44 -20.00
CA ASP A 132 -6.37 -1.97 -18.70
C ASP A 132 -6.56 -0.86 -17.64
N HIS A 133 -6.80 0.38 -18.09
CA HIS A 133 -7.04 1.52 -17.19
C HIS A 133 -8.22 1.30 -16.24
N THR A 134 -9.16 0.40 -16.57
CA THR A 134 -10.31 0.07 -15.72
C THR A 134 -9.91 -0.54 -14.38
N ARG A 135 -8.73 -1.16 -14.28
CA ARG A 135 -8.19 -1.65 -13.00
C ARG A 135 -7.90 -0.52 -12.02
N LEU A 136 -7.66 0.70 -12.51
CA LEU A 136 -7.40 1.88 -11.68
C LEU A 136 -8.67 2.54 -11.14
N LYS A 137 -9.86 2.02 -11.48
CA LYS A 137 -11.12 2.63 -11.08
C LYS A 137 -11.37 2.46 -9.58
N LEU A 138 -11.14 3.55 -8.85
CA LEU A 138 -11.50 3.71 -7.44
C LEU A 138 -12.89 4.34 -7.30
N LEU A 139 -13.36 4.52 -6.06
CA LEU A 139 -14.52 5.34 -5.77
C LEU A 139 -14.24 6.81 -6.07
N ASP A 140 -15.29 7.58 -6.38
CA ASP A 140 -15.17 9.02 -6.55
C ASP A 140 -14.75 9.69 -5.24
N PRO A 141 -13.91 10.74 -5.29
CA PRO A 141 -13.55 11.49 -4.10
C PRO A 141 -14.76 12.10 -3.39
N PRO A 142 -14.94 11.83 -2.09
CA PRO A 142 -15.94 12.52 -1.30
C PRO A 142 -15.66 14.03 -1.27
N ASN A 143 -16.73 14.83 -1.20
CA ASN A 143 -16.65 16.28 -1.31
C ASN A 143 -17.33 17.03 -0.15
N GLN A 144 -17.87 16.32 0.84
CA GLN A 144 -18.52 16.95 1.98
C GLN A 144 -17.51 17.35 3.05
N THR A 145 -17.86 18.32 3.88
CA THR A 145 -17.13 18.65 5.10
C THR A 145 -18.09 18.43 6.25
N LEU A 146 -17.77 17.46 7.08
CA LEU A 146 -18.57 17.01 8.20
C LEU A 146 -17.98 17.55 9.49
N SER A 147 -18.84 17.73 10.48
CA SER A 147 -18.45 17.97 11.86
C SER A 147 -18.48 16.66 12.63
N PHE A 148 -17.60 16.50 13.61
CA PHE A 148 -17.61 15.37 14.53
C PHE A 148 -17.76 15.86 15.96
N SER A 149 -18.65 15.24 16.73
CA SER A 149 -19.04 15.73 18.06
C SER A 149 -18.03 15.42 19.18
N THR A 150 -17.01 14.60 18.89
CA THR A 150 -16.02 14.14 19.86
C THR A 150 -14.60 14.30 19.32
N ASN A 151 -13.60 14.00 20.17
CA ASN A 151 -12.18 14.01 19.82
C ASN A 151 -11.62 12.62 19.45
N LEU A 152 -12.46 11.63 19.11
CA LEU A 152 -11.96 10.27 18.84
C LEU A 152 -11.01 10.22 17.64
N LEU A 153 -11.18 11.09 16.63
CA LEU A 153 -10.29 11.15 15.47
C LEU A 153 -8.88 11.61 15.86
N GLU A 154 -8.79 12.64 16.71
CA GLU A 154 -7.54 13.17 17.25
C GLU A 154 -6.84 12.11 18.10
N LEU A 155 -7.58 11.47 19.01
CA LEU A 155 -7.07 10.38 19.85
C LEU A 155 -6.58 9.19 19.03
N TYR A 156 -7.24 8.87 17.93
CA TYR A 156 -6.77 7.86 16.99
C TYR A 156 -5.47 8.28 16.27
N GLY A 157 -5.32 9.57 15.96
CA GLY A 157 -4.08 10.15 15.47
C GLY A 157 -2.93 10.00 16.48
N GLU A 158 -3.18 10.28 17.76
CA GLU A 158 -2.20 10.08 18.84
C GLU A 158 -1.81 8.61 18.99
N TYR A 159 -2.78 7.70 19.04
CA TYR A 159 -2.56 6.25 19.04
C TYR A 159 -1.68 5.78 17.87
N SER A 160 -1.96 6.29 16.66
CA SER A 160 -1.17 5.99 15.45
C SER A 160 0.27 6.49 15.59
N ASN A 161 0.46 7.71 16.11
CA ASN A 161 1.78 8.32 16.28
C ASN A 161 2.62 7.57 17.31
N ILE A 162 2.04 7.15 18.43
CA ILE A 162 2.71 6.32 19.45
C ILE A 162 3.15 4.99 18.82
N THR A 163 2.28 4.35 18.04
CA THR A 163 2.61 3.09 17.36
C THR A 163 3.80 3.25 16.40
N VAL A 164 3.80 4.31 15.60
CA VAL A 164 4.91 4.60 14.66
C VAL A 164 6.21 4.88 15.40
N ASP A 165 6.17 5.70 16.46
CA ASP A 165 7.34 6.04 17.27
C ASP A 165 7.96 4.80 17.95
N LEU A 166 7.12 3.91 18.49
CA LEU A 166 7.56 2.63 19.06
C LEU A 166 8.30 1.77 18.00
N MET A 167 7.72 1.64 16.80
CA MET A 167 8.36 0.90 15.70
C MET A 167 9.69 1.53 15.26
N GLN A 168 9.78 2.86 15.20
CA GLN A 168 11.03 3.57 14.87
C GLN A 168 12.13 3.35 15.92
N ARG A 169 11.74 3.14 17.18
CA ARG A 169 12.64 2.77 18.28
C ARG A 169 12.97 1.27 18.34
N GLY A 170 12.48 0.47 17.38
CA GLY A 170 12.66 -0.98 17.36
C GLY A 170 11.80 -1.74 18.36
N VAL A 171 10.85 -1.07 19.01
CA VAL A 171 9.87 -1.68 19.92
C VAL A 171 8.60 -1.94 19.10
N ALA A 172 8.51 -3.10 18.44
CA ALA A 172 7.28 -3.48 17.77
C ALA A 172 6.26 -3.94 18.81
N PRO A 173 5.14 -3.21 19.04
CA PRO A 173 4.12 -3.65 19.98
C PRO A 173 3.57 -5.01 19.52
N LYS A 174 3.38 -5.94 20.45
CA LYS A 174 2.74 -7.19 20.10
C LYS A 174 1.25 -6.92 19.96
N THR A 175 0.74 -7.04 18.73
CA THR A 175 -0.69 -6.90 18.45
C THR A 175 -1.31 -8.23 18.08
N THR A 176 -2.42 -8.57 18.71
CA THR A 176 -3.20 -9.79 18.43
C THR A 176 -4.63 -9.41 18.08
N PRO A 177 -5.22 -10.02 17.03
CA PRO A 177 -6.63 -9.85 16.78
C PRO A 177 -7.43 -10.79 17.70
N GLU A 178 -8.23 -10.22 18.60
CA GLU A 178 -9.04 -10.94 19.59
C GLU A 178 -10.45 -10.34 19.64
N GLU A 179 -11.47 -11.20 19.72
CA GLU A 179 -12.88 -10.80 19.79
C GLU A 179 -13.36 -9.85 18.67
N GLY A 180 -12.66 -9.83 17.53
CA GLY A 180 -12.97 -8.92 16.42
C GLY A 180 -12.25 -7.57 16.47
N PHE A 181 -11.23 -7.42 17.33
CA PHE A 181 -10.50 -6.17 17.56
C PHE A 181 -8.99 -6.38 17.56
N TRP A 182 -8.21 -5.34 17.24
CA TRP A 182 -6.79 -5.33 17.56
C TRP A 182 -6.58 -5.08 19.06
N GLN A 183 -5.83 -5.97 19.72
CA GLN A 183 -5.32 -5.79 21.07
C GLN A 183 -3.84 -5.44 21.03
N SER A 184 -3.34 -4.78 22.06
CA SER A 184 -1.91 -4.59 22.29
C SER A 184 -1.60 -4.76 23.76
N ASP A 185 -0.48 -5.41 24.06
CA ASP A 185 0.05 -5.56 25.42
C ASP A 185 0.91 -4.36 25.87
N HIS A 186 1.10 -3.35 25.01
CA HIS A 186 1.94 -2.21 25.32
C HIS A 186 1.18 -1.18 26.17
N ASP A 187 1.73 -0.83 27.34
CA ASP A 187 1.12 0.05 28.33
C ASP A 187 0.65 1.41 27.78
N GLN A 188 1.35 1.95 26.77
CA GLN A 188 0.96 3.22 26.14
C GLN A 188 -0.22 3.10 25.17
N LEU A 189 -0.49 1.91 24.61
CA LEU A 189 -1.53 1.69 23.61
C LEU A 189 -2.81 1.12 24.22
N ALA A 190 -2.70 0.31 25.28
CA ALA A 190 -3.85 -0.34 25.92
C ALA A 190 -4.96 0.64 26.37
N PRO A 191 -4.68 1.83 26.95
CA PRO A 191 -5.72 2.78 27.33
C PRO A 191 -6.54 3.29 26.14
N TYR A 192 -5.90 3.54 24.99
CA TYR A 192 -6.60 3.96 23.77
C TYR A 192 -7.50 2.86 23.24
N ILE A 193 -7.03 1.61 23.22
CA ILE A 193 -7.82 0.46 22.77
C ILE A 193 -9.07 0.29 23.65
N ALA A 194 -8.93 0.37 24.98
CA ALA A 194 -10.06 0.30 25.90
C ALA A 194 -11.08 1.43 25.62
N LEU A 195 -10.60 2.66 25.47
CA LEU A 195 -11.43 3.81 25.14
C LEU A 195 -12.17 3.62 23.81
N PHE A 196 -11.49 3.18 22.75
CA PHE A 196 -12.12 2.99 21.44
C PHE A 196 -13.20 1.91 21.48
N ARG A 197 -12.97 0.80 22.18
CA ARG A 197 -13.98 -0.25 22.36
C ARG A 197 -15.26 0.25 23.04
N GLU A 198 -15.13 1.20 23.97
CA GLU A 198 -16.28 1.79 24.66
C GLU A 198 -16.98 2.86 23.81
N GLN A 199 -16.23 3.76 23.20
CA GLN A 199 -16.77 4.99 22.61
C GLN A 199 -17.19 4.82 21.15
N VAL A 200 -16.53 3.98 20.36
CA VAL A 200 -16.85 3.82 18.93
C VAL A 200 -18.30 3.38 18.70
N PRO A 201 -18.86 2.40 19.41
CA PRO A 201 -20.26 2.01 19.22
C PRO A 201 -21.27 3.14 19.44
N LEU A 202 -20.94 4.13 20.28
CA LEU A 202 -21.79 5.29 20.58
C LEU A 202 -21.80 6.32 19.43
N HIS A 203 -20.70 6.38 18.65
CA HIS A 203 -20.50 7.34 17.56
C HIS A 203 -20.50 6.68 16.17
N ARG A 204 -20.96 5.44 16.07
CA ARG A 204 -20.97 4.63 14.84
C ARG A 204 -21.44 5.38 13.60
N GLN A 205 -22.62 6.00 13.67
CA GLN A 205 -23.22 6.65 12.49
C GLN A 205 -22.41 7.84 12.01
N GLU A 206 -21.88 8.65 12.94
CA GLU A 206 -20.98 9.76 12.60
C GLU A 206 -19.68 9.24 11.97
N LEU A 207 -19.08 8.18 12.52
CA LEU A 207 -17.87 7.56 11.99
C LEU A 207 -18.09 6.96 10.59
N ILE A 208 -19.23 6.31 10.34
CA ILE A 208 -19.61 5.82 9.00
C ILE A 208 -19.75 6.98 8.01
N ALA A 209 -20.41 8.07 8.42
CA ALA A 209 -20.55 9.24 7.58
C ALA A 209 -19.18 9.85 7.24
N ILE A 210 -18.29 9.99 8.23
CA ILE A 210 -16.92 10.48 8.03
C ILE A 210 -16.17 9.55 7.08
N ALA A 211 -16.13 8.24 7.36
CA ALA A 211 -15.41 7.27 6.53
C ALA A 211 -15.86 7.24 5.06
N THR A 212 -17.09 7.68 4.75
CA THR A 212 -17.68 7.57 3.40
C THR A 212 -17.87 8.90 2.67
N GLN A 213 -18.02 10.02 3.37
CA GLN A 213 -18.45 11.30 2.78
C GLN A 213 -17.50 12.46 3.06
N GLU A 214 -16.65 12.38 4.08
CA GLU A 214 -15.71 13.45 4.44
C GLU A 214 -14.64 13.64 3.36
N LYS A 215 -14.41 14.89 2.93
CA LYS A 215 -13.40 15.21 1.92
C LYS A 215 -11.98 15.01 2.43
N ASP A 216 -11.71 15.25 3.72
CA ASP A 216 -10.38 15.08 4.31
C ASP A 216 -10.02 13.58 4.45
N PRO A 217 -9.05 13.07 3.67
CA PRO A 217 -8.64 11.67 3.76
C PRO A 217 -8.05 11.29 5.13
N THR A 218 -7.54 12.25 5.90
CA THR A 218 -7.01 12.01 7.25
C THR A 218 -8.13 11.59 8.20
N TRP A 219 -9.26 12.29 8.14
CA TRP A 219 -10.47 11.97 8.90
C TRP A 219 -11.06 10.65 8.46
N ARG A 220 -11.15 10.40 7.15
CA ARG A 220 -11.61 9.11 6.63
C ARG A 220 -10.75 7.95 7.11
N ARG A 221 -9.42 8.10 7.06
CA ARG A 221 -8.47 7.10 7.56
C ARG A 221 -8.72 6.80 9.04
N ALA A 222 -8.77 7.84 9.87
CA ALA A 222 -9.01 7.68 11.31
C ALA A 222 -10.36 7.02 11.58
N ALA A 223 -11.42 7.42 10.87
CA ALA A 223 -12.73 6.81 11.00
C ALA A 223 -12.74 5.33 10.59
N SER A 224 -12.06 4.95 9.51
CA SER A 224 -11.89 3.54 9.13
C SER A 224 -11.15 2.74 10.21
N GLY A 225 -10.07 3.29 10.77
CA GLY A 225 -9.36 2.67 11.88
C GLY A 225 -10.23 2.47 13.12
N LEU A 226 -11.00 3.50 13.49
CA LEU A 226 -11.93 3.47 14.62
C LEU A 226 -13.07 2.48 14.41
N LEU A 227 -13.64 2.38 13.20
CA LEU A 227 -14.69 1.39 12.88
C LEU A 227 -14.21 -0.06 13.06
N GLY A 228 -12.89 -0.31 13.06
CA GLY A 228 -12.32 -1.58 13.51
C GLY A 228 -12.64 -1.94 14.97
N PHE A 229 -12.99 -0.95 15.80
CA PHE A 229 -13.41 -1.09 17.20
C PHE A 229 -14.93 -1.11 17.41
N ASP A 230 -15.72 -1.10 16.34
CA ASP A 230 -17.17 -1.20 16.42
C ASP A 230 -17.62 -2.62 16.80
N THR A 231 -18.69 -2.76 17.58
CA THR A 231 -19.25 -4.06 18.00
C THR A 231 -20.22 -4.69 16.99
N ASP A 232 -20.72 -3.92 16.01
CA ASP A 232 -21.51 -4.42 14.89
C ASP A 232 -20.56 -4.84 13.75
N ASP A 233 -20.02 -6.05 13.85
CA ASP A 233 -18.99 -6.54 12.95
C ASP A 233 -19.48 -6.61 11.49
N ALA A 234 -20.75 -6.93 11.27
CA ALA A 234 -21.32 -7.05 9.92
C ALA A 234 -21.42 -5.68 9.24
N LEU A 235 -21.92 -4.67 9.96
CA LEU A 235 -21.99 -3.32 9.44
C LEU A 235 -20.59 -2.71 9.26
N ALA A 236 -19.71 -2.84 10.25
CA ALA A 236 -18.34 -2.36 10.18
C ALA A 236 -17.58 -3.00 9.02
N SER A 237 -17.65 -4.32 8.86
CA SER A 237 -16.99 -5.03 7.75
C SER A 237 -17.47 -4.57 6.39
N ARG A 238 -18.78 -4.28 6.22
CA ARG A 238 -19.33 -3.76 4.97
C ARG A 238 -18.77 -2.38 4.63
N VAL A 239 -18.72 -1.48 5.62
CA VAL A 239 -18.19 -0.12 5.44
C VAL A 239 -16.68 -0.16 5.15
N LEU A 240 -15.93 -0.98 5.89
CA LEU A 240 -14.49 -1.15 5.69
C LEU A 240 -14.17 -1.79 4.34
N ALA A 241 -14.95 -2.78 3.89
CA ALA A 241 -14.79 -3.39 2.57
C ALA A 241 -14.98 -2.37 1.44
N ALA A 242 -15.97 -1.47 1.55
CA ALA A 242 -16.14 -0.39 0.57
C ALA A 242 -14.95 0.60 0.60
N ALA A 243 -14.41 0.89 1.78
CA ALA A 243 -13.25 1.78 1.94
C ALA A 243 -11.94 1.20 1.36
N LEU A 244 -11.89 -0.10 1.03
CA LEU A 244 -10.77 -0.70 0.27
C LEU A 244 -10.65 -0.14 -1.16
N LEU A 245 -11.65 0.60 -1.64
CA LEU A 245 -11.63 1.29 -2.92
C LEU A 245 -11.66 2.81 -2.78
N ASP A 246 -11.37 3.36 -1.58
CA ASP A 246 -11.21 4.80 -1.36
C ASP A 246 -10.16 5.38 -2.32
N PRO A 247 -10.33 6.60 -2.86
CA PRO A 247 -9.32 7.25 -3.70
C PRO A 247 -7.95 7.41 -3.02
N ASN A 248 -7.91 7.53 -1.69
CA ASN A 248 -6.70 7.69 -0.91
C ASN A 248 -6.16 6.34 -0.40
N HIS A 249 -4.91 6.04 -0.75
CA HIS A 249 -4.26 4.77 -0.39
C HIS A 249 -4.10 4.54 1.13
N GLN A 250 -3.97 5.59 1.92
CA GLN A 250 -3.83 5.47 3.38
C GLN A 250 -5.16 5.03 4.01
N VAL A 251 -6.30 5.51 3.47
CA VAL A 251 -7.63 5.06 3.87
C VAL A 251 -7.82 3.59 3.53
N ARG A 252 -7.46 3.17 2.30
CA ARG A 252 -7.53 1.76 1.90
C ARG A 252 -6.68 0.85 2.79
N SER A 253 -5.45 1.27 3.10
CA SER A 253 -4.54 0.50 3.94
C SER A 253 -5.05 0.35 5.37
N GLU A 254 -5.60 1.43 5.95
CA GLU A 254 -6.20 1.41 7.28
C GLU A 254 -7.47 0.55 7.32
N ALA A 255 -8.33 0.66 6.30
CA ALA A 255 -9.52 -0.17 6.18
C ALA A 255 -9.18 -1.66 6.11
N ALA A 256 -8.17 -2.03 5.31
CA ALA A 256 -7.68 -3.40 5.24
C ALA A 256 -7.16 -3.90 6.59
N HIS A 257 -6.40 -3.06 7.31
CA HIS A 257 -5.88 -3.38 8.64
C HIS A 257 -7.01 -3.57 9.66
N ALA A 258 -7.99 -2.67 9.71
CA ALA A 258 -9.16 -2.73 10.59
C ALA A 258 -10.10 -3.92 10.28
N LEU A 259 -10.12 -4.38 9.02
CA LEU A 259 -10.96 -5.50 8.59
C LEU A 259 -10.43 -6.87 9.06
N VAL A 260 -9.11 -7.04 9.21
CA VAL A 260 -8.49 -8.33 9.56
C VAL A 260 -9.06 -8.96 10.85
N PRO A 261 -9.14 -8.26 12.00
CA PRO A 261 -9.73 -8.84 13.21
C PRO A 261 -11.21 -9.24 13.03
N LYS A 262 -11.97 -8.44 12.28
CA LYS A 262 -13.39 -8.70 11.98
C LYS A 262 -13.56 -10.00 11.20
N LEU A 263 -12.75 -10.18 10.16
CA LEU A 263 -12.74 -11.41 9.36
C LEU A 263 -12.35 -12.64 10.17
N ARG A 264 -11.37 -12.49 11.06
CA ARG A 264 -10.96 -13.58 11.94
C ARG A 264 -12.10 -14.04 12.85
N LYS A 265 -12.81 -13.10 13.46
CA LYS A 265 -14.02 -13.41 14.25
C LYS A 265 -15.13 -14.02 13.41
N ALA A 266 -15.40 -13.47 12.23
CA ALA A 266 -16.42 -13.99 11.31
C ALA A 266 -16.11 -15.43 10.87
N ARG A 267 -14.83 -15.76 10.64
CA ARG A 267 -14.37 -17.13 10.39
C ARG A 267 -14.65 -18.04 11.58
N ASP A 268 -14.29 -17.60 12.79
CA ASP A 268 -14.40 -18.42 14.00
C ASP A 268 -15.87 -18.65 14.43
N THR A 269 -16.78 -17.75 14.04
CA THR A 269 -18.22 -17.81 14.34
C THR A 269 -19.08 -18.34 13.19
N GLY A 270 -18.57 -18.37 11.96
CA GLY A 270 -19.30 -18.78 10.76
C GLY A 270 -20.17 -17.70 10.11
N GLU A 271 -20.04 -16.43 10.52
CA GLU A 271 -20.91 -15.31 10.10
C GLU A 271 -20.35 -14.48 8.93
N ALA A 272 -20.00 -15.14 7.81
CA ALA A 272 -19.31 -14.45 6.70
C ALA A 272 -20.27 -13.74 5.72
N LEU A 273 -20.48 -12.44 5.91
CA LEU A 273 -20.91 -11.51 4.83
C LEU A 273 -19.74 -10.60 4.48
N ILE A 274 -18.96 -10.98 3.47
CA ILE A 274 -17.74 -10.27 3.08
C ILE A 274 -17.77 -9.99 1.58
N ASP A 275 -17.58 -8.73 1.21
CA ASP A 275 -17.37 -8.34 -0.18
C ASP A 275 -15.93 -8.68 -0.59
N THR A 276 -15.74 -9.87 -1.15
CA THR A 276 -14.44 -10.31 -1.70
C THR A 276 -14.04 -9.51 -2.94
N GLY A 277 -15.01 -8.93 -3.65
CA GLY A 277 -14.78 -8.18 -4.88
C GLY A 277 -13.93 -6.93 -4.63
N SER A 278 -14.24 -6.16 -3.58
CA SER A 278 -13.43 -4.97 -3.23
C SER A 278 -11.99 -5.33 -2.84
N VAL A 279 -11.79 -6.46 -2.15
CA VAL A 279 -10.46 -6.97 -1.78
C VAL A 279 -9.65 -7.38 -3.01
N LEU A 280 -10.26 -8.13 -3.93
CA LEU A 280 -9.61 -8.61 -5.15
C LEU A 280 -9.29 -7.46 -6.10
N ARG A 281 -10.17 -6.44 -6.18
CA ARG A 281 -9.87 -5.20 -6.91
C ARG A 281 -8.72 -4.42 -6.27
N MET A 282 -8.65 -4.33 -4.95
CA MET A 282 -7.52 -3.70 -4.26
C MET A 282 -6.20 -4.45 -4.51
N LEU A 283 -6.23 -5.79 -4.56
CA LEU A 283 -5.06 -6.62 -4.89
C LEU A 283 -4.50 -6.30 -6.30
N GLN A 284 -5.38 -5.96 -7.25
CA GLN A 284 -4.99 -5.62 -8.62
C GLN A 284 -4.40 -4.21 -8.74
N LEU A 285 -4.51 -3.37 -7.71
CA LEU A 285 -3.97 -2.01 -7.78
C LEU A 285 -2.44 -2.02 -7.90
N PRO A 286 -1.87 -1.05 -8.64
CA PRO A 286 -0.45 -1.02 -8.91
C PRO A 286 0.37 -0.63 -7.68
N SER A 287 -0.19 -0.08 -6.60
CA SER A 287 0.63 0.26 -5.43
C SER A 287 1.08 -1.00 -4.68
N THR A 288 2.37 -1.03 -4.37
CA THR A 288 2.95 -2.05 -3.49
C THR A 288 2.30 -2.09 -2.10
N ALA A 289 1.87 -0.94 -1.57
CA ALA A 289 1.18 -0.84 -0.29
C ALA A 289 -0.23 -1.46 -0.37
N ASP A 290 -0.97 -1.16 -1.45
CA ASP A 290 -2.31 -1.72 -1.66
C ASP A 290 -2.26 -3.25 -1.72
N ARG A 291 -1.30 -3.81 -2.46
CA ARG A 291 -1.12 -5.27 -2.54
C ARG A 291 -0.81 -5.89 -1.19
N ALA A 292 0.09 -5.28 -0.42
CA ALA A 292 0.44 -5.81 0.90
C ALA A 292 -0.77 -5.83 1.84
N SER A 293 -1.58 -4.77 1.84
CA SER A 293 -2.81 -4.67 2.62
C SER A 293 -3.91 -5.64 2.12
N ALA A 294 -4.11 -5.77 0.81
CA ALA A 294 -5.06 -6.72 0.25
C ALA A 294 -4.68 -8.17 0.60
N ILE A 295 -3.38 -8.51 0.56
CA ILE A 295 -2.90 -9.85 0.92
C ILE A 295 -3.17 -10.18 2.39
N SER A 296 -3.02 -9.23 3.32
CA SER A 296 -3.38 -9.51 4.72
C SER A 296 -4.85 -9.86 4.89
N VAL A 297 -5.74 -9.23 4.11
CA VAL A 297 -7.17 -9.54 4.10
C VAL A 297 -7.42 -10.90 3.47
N ILE A 298 -6.86 -11.16 2.29
CA ILE A 298 -6.98 -12.45 1.58
C ILE A 298 -6.50 -13.62 2.44
N ASN A 299 -5.42 -13.43 3.20
CA ASN A 299 -4.89 -14.46 4.08
C ASN A 299 -5.90 -14.90 5.14
N GLU A 300 -6.76 -14.00 5.64
CA GLU A 300 -7.86 -14.41 6.53
C GLU A 300 -9.00 -15.08 5.75
N LEU A 301 -9.34 -14.56 4.57
CA LEU A 301 -10.46 -15.05 3.77
C LEU A 301 -10.27 -16.48 3.25
N VAL A 302 -9.05 -16.88 2.90
CA VAL A 302 -8.77 -18.24 2.40
C VAL A 302 -8.99 -19.33 3.45
N HIS A 303 -9.07 -18.96 4.73
CA HIS A 303 -9.46 -19.90 5.78
C HIS A 303 -10.97 -20.19 5.80
N ILE A 304 -11.80 -19.39 5.13
CA ILE A 304 -13.25 -19.63 4.99
C ILE A 304 -13.48 -20.59 3.81
N PRO A 305 -13.92 -21.84 4.02
CA PRO A 305 -13.91 -22.88 2.97
C PRO A 305 -14.71 -22.50 1.72
N SER A 306 -15.86 -21.83 1.88
CA SER A 306 -16.72 -21.41 0.77
C SER A 306 -16.12 -20.30 -0.10
N LEU A 307 -15.17 -19.52 0.43
CA LEU A 307 -14.54 -18.40 -0.29
C LEU A 307 -13.17 -18.77 -0.85
N ARG A 308 -12.53 -19.81 -0.30
CA ARG A 308 -11.14 -20.18 -0.61
C ARG A 308 -10.87 -20.33 -2.11
N LYS A 309 -11.58 -21.23 -2.78
CA LYS A 309 -11.34 -21.50 -4.20
C LYS A 309 -11.68 -20.28 -5.09
N PRO A 310 -12.86 -19.64 -4.96
CA PRO A 310 -13.18 -18.45 -5.74
C PRO A 310 -12.13 -17.33 -5.60
N ILE A 311 -11.66 -17.07 -4.38
CA ILE A 311 -10.61 -16.06 -4.14
C ILE A 311 -9.31 -16.45 -4.81
N LEU A 312 -8.87 -17.70 -4.71
CA LEU A 312 -7.61 -18.14 -5.31
C LEU A 312 -7.67 -18.14 -6.83
N ASP A 313 -8.79 -18.55 -7.43
CA ASP A 313 -8.94 -18.54 -8.88
C ASP A 313 -8.78 -17.12 -9.45
N GLU A 314 -9.25 -16.09 -8.74
CA GLU A 314 -9.11 -14.68 -9.15
C GLU A 314 -7.78 -14.05 -8.73
N ALA A 315 -7.28 -14.35 -7.52
CA ALA A 315 -6.05 -13.75 -6.99
C ALA A 315 -4.77 -14.38 -7.55
N PHE A 316 -4.82 -15.63 -8.04
CA PHE A 316 -3.63 -16.39 -8.39
C PHE A 316 -2.71 -15.70 -9.42
N PRO A 317 -3.20 -15.05 -10.49
CA PRO A 317 -2.32 -14.35 -11.42
C PRO A 317 -1.46 -13.27 -10.74
N VAL A 318 -2.02 -12.55 -9.74
CA VAL A 318 -1.27 -11.57 -8.95
C VAL A 318 -0.32 -12.26 -7.96
N LEU A 319 -0.79 -13.31 -7.29
CA LEU A 319 0.05 -14.11 -6.37
C LEU A 319 1.26 -14.71 -7.11
N GLU A 320 1.07 -15.18 -8.34
CA GLU A 320 2.15 -15.71 -9.18
C GLU A 320 3.20 -14.64 -9.48
N GLN A 321 2.81 -13.43 -9.87
CA GLN A 321 3.76 -12.32 -10.03
C GLN A 321 4.50 -12.02 -8.72
N MET A 322 3.79 -12.02 -7.58
CA MET A 322 4.39 -11.77 -6.27
C MET A 322 5.36 -12.89 -5.83
N LEU A 323 5.11 -14.15 -6.17
CA LEU A 323 6.04 -15.27 -5.90
C LEU A 323 7.40 -15.06 -6.57
N GLN A 324 7.41 -14.44 -7.76
CA GLN A 324 8.62 -14.17 -8.53
C GLN A 324 9.30 -12.85 -8.14
N ALA A 325 8.71 -12.04 -7.27
CA ALA A 325 9.29 -10.78 -6.84
C ALA A 325 10.65 -11.00 -6.15
N SER A 326 11.64 -10.18 -6.52
CA SER A 326 12.95 -10.16 -5.85
C SER A 326 12.83 -9.70 -4.40
N ARG A 327 11.86 -8.82 -4.10
CA ARG A 327 11.60 -8.35 -2.74
C ARG A 327 11.11 -9.49 -1.83
N PRO A 328 11.85 -9.85 -0.76
CA PRO A 328 11.53 -11.01 0.09
C PRO A 328 10.10 -10.97 0.66
N LYS A 329 9.70 -9.84 1.22
CA LYS A 329 8.38 -9.68 1.87
C LYS A 329 7.21 -9.92 0.90
N ALA A 330 7.32 -9.50 -0.37
CA ALA A 330 6.27 -9.74 -1.35
C ALA A 330 6.09 -11.24 -1.63
N SER A 331 7.20 -11.93 -1.92
CA SER A 331 7.18 -13.37 -2.19
C SER A 331 6.72 -14.18 -0.99
N GLN A 332 7.16 -13.81 0.22
CA GLN A 332 6.77 -14.49 1.45
C GLN A 332 5.28 -14.36 1.74
N SER A 333 4.70 -13.17 1.52
CA SER A 333 3.26 -12.97 1.71
C SER A 333 2.42 -13.79 0.71
N ALA A 334 2.86 -13.93 -0.55
CA ALA A 334 2.19 -14.79 -1.51
C ALA A 334 2.28 -16.28 -1.13
N ILE A 335 3.47 -16.74 -0.69
CA ILE A 335 3.66 -18.09 -0.15
C ILE A 335 2.71 -18.33 1.02
N GLN A 336 2.67 -17.42 1.99
CA GLN A 336 1.84 -17.56 3.19
C GLN A 336 0.35 -17.75 2.86
N VAL A 337 -0.19 -16.98 1.90
CA VAL A 337 -1.58 -17.14 1.44
C VAL A 337 -1.80 -18.54 0.87
N LEU A 338 -0.91 -19.00 -0.01
CA LEU A 338 -1.02 -20.29 -0.70
C LEU A 338 -0.86 -21.47 0.26
N GLU A 339 0.08 -21.39 1.20
CA GLU A 339 0.27 -22.38 2.27
C GLU A 339 -0.95 -22.40 3.20
N SER A 340 -1.45 -21.24 3.62
CA SER A 340 -2.63 -21.13 4.49
C SER A 340 -3.89 -21.71 3.85
N ALA A 341 -4.04 -21.55 2.53
CA ALA A 341 -5.21 -22.04 1.82
C ALA A 341 -5.16 -23.54 1.53
N THR A 342 -3.99 -24.08 1.20
CA THR A 342 -3.86 -25.45 0.69
C THR A 342 -3.27 -26.44 1.71
N GLY A 343 -2.59 -25.96 2.75
CA GLY A 343 -1.81 -26.79 3.68
C GLY A 343 -0.57 -27.43 3.07
N LEU A 344 -0.19 -27.04 1.85
CA LEU A 344 0.99 -27.53 1.14
C LEU A 344 2.13 -26.51 1.26
N SER A 345 3.37 -26.91 0.95
CA SER A 345 4.51 -25.99 0.87
C SER A 345 5.31 -26.26 -0.41
N TYR A 346 5.26 -25.32 -1.35
CA TYR A 346 5.97 -25.38 -2.63
C TYR A 346 6.92 -24.20 -2.88
N GLY A 347 7.10 -23.32 -1.89
CA GLY A 347 7.92 -22.12 -2.03
C GLY A 347 7.47 -21.28 -3.23
N ARG A 348 8.40 -21.01 -4.17
CA ARG A 348 8.15 -20.16 -5.35
C ARG A 348 7.70 -20.93 -6.61
N ASP A 349 7.39 -22.22 -6.52
CA ASP A 349 6.97 -23.04 -7.67
C ASP A 349 5.50 -22.77 -8.06
N SER A 350 5.29 -21.81 -8.96
CA SER A 350 3.95 -21.39 -9.38
C SER A 350 3.16 -22.50 -10.08
N LEU A 351 3.81 -23.40 -10.83
CA LEU A 351 3.14 -24.49 -11.52
C LEU A 351 2.55 -25.50 -10.52
N ARG A 352 3.27 -25.82 -9.45
CA ARG A 352 2.75 -26.69 -8.38
C ARG A 352 1.61 -26.03 -7.63
N TRP A 353 1.70 -24.72 -7.39
CA TRP A 353 0.60 -23.97 -6.77
C TRP A 353 -0.66 -23.98 -7.62
N LYS A 354 -0.55 -23.69 -8.92
CA LYS A 354 -1.68 -23.72 -9.85
C LYS A 354 -2.39 -25.07 -9.84
N LYS A 355 -1.63 -26.17 -9.93
CA LYS A 355 -2.17 -27.54 -9.87
C LYS A 355 -2.84 -27.88 -8.54
N ALA A 356 -2.38 -27.29 -7.43
CA ALA A 356 -3.02 -27.49 -6.13
C ALA A 356 -4.34 -26.73 -6.03
N ILE A 357 -4.40 -25.49 -6.54
CA ILE A 357 -5.63 -24.67 -6.58
C ILE A 357 -6.70 -25.32 -7.45
N GLU A 358 -6.33 -25.96 -8.55
CA GLU A 358 -7.24 -26.72 -9.42
C GLU A 358 -7.87 -27.95 -8.73
N ARG A 359 -7.31 -28.40 -7.58
CA ARG A 359 -7.79 -29.57 -6.82
C ARG A 359 -8.57 -29.22 -5.55
N LEU A 360 -8.61 -27.94 -5.18
CA LEU A 360 -9.51 -27.43 -4.14
C LEU A 360 -10.96 -27.54 -4.61
#